data_AF-A0A096ZS82-F1
#
_entry.id   AF-A0A096ZS82-F1
#
_cell.length_a   1.000
_cell.length_b   1.000
_cell.length_c   1.000
_cell.angle_alpha   90.00
_cell.angle_beta   90.00
_cell.angle_gamma   90.00
#
_symmetry.space_group_name_H-M   'P 1'
#
loop_
_entity.id
_entity.type
_entity.pdbx_description
1 polymer ?
#
loop_
_entity_poly.entity_id
_entity_poly.type
_entity_poly.pdbx_seq_one_letter_code
_entity_poly.pdbx_strand_id
1 'polypeptide(L)'
;MSTVTRTKTLGGSVSKKLTDRNSETSTRAVAERVRKIWAEVLEVTPESIDIHHGDFFELGGYSLLALQAIGRLLAEYGVGEIESVELEGALLNRLFDNPTAIGQAECLVAAGYGAGDA
;
A
#
# COMPACT_ATOMS: atom_id res chain seq x y z
N MET A 1 19.81 53.53 -22.48
CA MET A 1 21.11 53.06 -21.94
C MET A 1 20.97 52.99 -20.44
N SER A 2 21.21 51.79 -19.87
CA SER A 2 21.45 51.47 -18.43
C SER A 2 20.30 51.81 -17.46
N THR A 3 19.86 50.98 -16.52
CA THR A 3 20.57 50.13 -15.54
C THR A 3 19.58 49.19 -14.82
N VAL A 4 20.14 48.17 -14.15
CA VAL A 4 19.75 47.57 -12.85
C VAL A 4 19.42 46.07 -12.89
N THR A 5 20.44 45.31 -12.52
CA THR A 5 20.44 43.98 -11.89
C THR A 5 19.50 43.87 -10.68
N ARG A 6 18.74 42.78 -10.54
CA ARG A 6 18.51 42.20 -9.20
C ARG A 6 18.22 40.70 -9.23
N THR A 7 18.96 40.03 -8.36
CA THR A 7 18.97 38.64 -7.93
C THR A 7 17.71 38.24 -7.14
N LYS A 8 17.27 36.98 -7.27
CA LYS A 8 16.58 36.19 -6.22
C LYS A 8 16.23 34.80 -6.76
N THR A 9 16.29 33.64 -6.10
CA THR A 9 16.96 33.06 -4.93
C THR A 9 16.52 31.58 -4.97
N LEU A 10 17.39 30.66 -4.53
CA LEU A 10 17.10 29.24 -4.32
C LEU A 10 15.83 29.00 -3.49
N GLY A 11 15.05 27.97 -3.83
CA GLY A 11 13.93 27.53 -3.00
C GLY A 11 13.08 26.43 -3.62
N GLY A 12 13.67 25.30 -4.03
CA GLY A 12 12.93 24.20 -4.65
C GLY A 12 13.48 22.84 -4.21
N SER A 13 13.34 22.48 -2.94
CA SER A 13 13.63 21.11 -2.48
C SER A 13 12.89 20.66 -1.21
N VAL A 14 12.17 21.56 -0.53
CA VAL A 14 11.47 21.22 0.73
C VAL A 14 10.08 20.60 0.49
N SER A 15 9.36 21.00 -0.56
CA SER A 15 7.95 20.58 -0.75
C SER A 15 7.74 19.14 -1.22
N LYS A 16 8.73 18.51 -1.87
CA LYS A 16 8.64 17.09 -2.31
C LYS A 16 8.97 16.11 -1.17
N LYS A 17 9.83 16.53 -0.23
CA LYS A 17 10.36 15.69 0.85
C LYS A 17 9.38 15.49 2.03
N LEU A 18 8.35 16.33 2.14
CA LEU A 18 7.32 16.22 3.18
C LEU A 18 6.20 15.26 2.77
N THR A 19 5.83 15.24 1.48
CA THR A 19 4.84 14.32 0.92
C THR A 19 5.38 12.89 0.84
N ASP A 20 6.62 12.69 0.37
CA ASP A 20 7.26 11.36 0.27
C ASP A 20 7.33 10.61 1.61
N ARG A 21 7.75 11.29 2.69
CA ARG A 21 7.86 10.64 4.01
C ARG A 21 6.51 10.32 4.64
N ASN A 22 5.49 11.13 4.35
CA ASN A 22 4.15 10.89 4.85
C ASN A 22 3.48 9.72 4.12
N SER A 23 3.72 9.58 2.80
CA SER A 23 3.29 8.41 2.04
C SER A 23 4.02 7.14 2.48
N GLU A 24 5.35 7.17 2.65
CA GLU A 24 6.11 6.01 3.14
C GLU A 24 5.64 5.53 4.52
N THR A 25 5.32 6.47 5.42
CA THR A 25 4.79 6.15 6.76
C THR A 25 3.38 5.57 6.68
N SER A 26 2.51 6.15 5.85
CA SER A 26 1.14 5.65 5.60
C SER A 26 1.16 4.25 5.00
N THR A 27 1.98 4.01 3.96
CA THR A 27 2.11 2.70 3.31
C THR A 27 2.60 1.64 4.29
N ARG A 28 3.57 1.96 5.16
CA ARG A 28 4.00 1.01 6.20
C ARG A 28 2.88 0.66 7.18
N ALA A 29 2.05 1.63 7.58
CA ALA A 29 0.92 1.38 8.47
C ALA A 29 -0.18 0.54 7.79
N VAL A 30 -0.46 0.77 6.51
CA VAL A 30 -1.37 -0.06 5.70
C VAL A 30 -0.81 -1.47 5.52
N ALA A 31 0.50 -1.62 5.25
CA ALA A 31 1.15 -2.92 5.11
C ALA A 31 1.08 -3.76 6.38
N GLU A 32 1.12 -3.12 7.54
CA GLU A 32 0.94 -3.79 8.83
C GLU A 32 -0.49 -4.35 9.01
N ARG A 33 -1.51 -3.71 8.44
CA ARG A 33 -2.87 -4.26 8.40
C ARG A 33 -2.98 -5.41 7.41
N VAL A 34 -2.39 -5.25 6.22
CA VAL A 34 -2.30 -6.31 5.21
C VAL A 34 -1.65 -7.57 5.81
N ARG A 35 -0.54 -7.40 6.54
CA ARG A 35 0.16 -8.46 7.25
C ARG A 35 -0.75 -9.24 8.20
N LYS A 36 -1.60 -8.55 8.96
CA LYS A 36 -2.54 -9.19 9.90
C LYS A 36 -3.59 -10.02 9.18
N ILE A 37 -4.20 -9.47 8.12
CA ILE A 37 -5.17 -10.21 7.31
C ILE A 37 -4.51 -11.44 6.67
N TRP A 38 -3.31 -11.29 6.13
CA TRP A 38 -2.58 -12.43 5.56
C TRP A 38 -2.31 -13.51 6.60
N ALA A 39 -1.86 -13.12 7.79
CA ALA A 39 -1.61 -14.05 8.88
C ALA A 39 -2.86 -14.85 9.26
N GLU A 40 -4.03 -14.20 9.31
CA GLU A 40 -5.30 -14.89 9.58
C GLU A 40 -5.71 -15.87 8.47
N VAL A 41 -5.46 -15.52 7.21
CA VAL A 41 -5.85 -16.34 6.04
C VAL A 41 -4.87 -17.50 5.82
N LEU A 42 -3.58 -17.28 6.08
CA LEU A 42 -2.53 -18.28 5.97
C LEU A 42 -2.36 -19.13 7.24
N GLU A 43 -3.11 -18.81 8.29
CA GLU A 43 -3.03 -19.48 9.61
C GLU A 43 -1.62 -19.45 10.23
N VAL A 44 -0.92 -18.33 10.08
CA VAL A 44 0.42 -18.07 10.64
C VAL A 44 0.40 -16.86 11.59
N THR A 45 1.52 -16.61 12.25
CA THR A 45 1.68 -15.40 13.09
C THR A 45 2.01 -14.17 12.23
N PRO A 46 1.48 -12.97 12.50
CA PRO A 46 1.86 -11.75 11.78
C PRO A 46 3.38 -11.49 11.81
N GLU A 47 4.05 -11.85 12.90
CA GLU A 47 5.49 -11.65 13.09
C GLU A 47 6.36 -12.52 12.18
N SER A 48 5.82 -13.61 11.61
CA SER A 48 6.54 -14.45 10.66
C SER A 48 6.47 -13.94 9.22
N ILE A 49 5.67 -12.90 8.96
CA ILE A 49 5.50 -12.31 7.63
C ILE A 49 6.33 -11.02 7.56
N ASP A 50 7.37 -11.00 6.74
CA ASP A 50 8.11 -9.78 6.43
C ASP A 50 7.30 -8.89 5.48
N ILE A 51 7.05 -7.63 5.84
CA ILE A 51 6.20 -6.76 5.02
C ILE A 51 6.83 -6.37 3.68
N HIS A 52 8.16 -6.35 3.57
CA HIS A 52 8.89 -5.93 2.38
C HIS A 52 9.27 -7.09 1.47
N HIS A 53 9.48 -8.27 2.05
CA HIS A 53 10.06 -9.42 1.35
C HIS A 53 9.30 -10.72 1.57
N GLY A 54 8.30 -10.75 2.46
CA GLY A 54 7.47 -11.94 2.69
C GLY A 54 6.56 -12.17 1.50
N ASP A 55 6.89 -13.18 0.70
CA ASP A 55 6.11 -13.60 -0.47
C ASP A 55 4.88 -14.41 -0.01
N PHE A 56 3.68 -13.95 -0.35
CA PHE A 56 2.42 -14.60 -0.01
C PHE A 56 2.35 -16.07 -0.42
N PHE A 57 2.88 -16.41 -1.59
CA PHE A 57 2.84 -17.76 -2.14
C PHE A 57 3.89 -18.66 -1.49
N GLU A 58 5.08 -18.13 -1.16
CA GLU A 58 6.09 -18.87 -0.40
C GLU A 58 5.65 -19.17 1.04
N LEU A 59 4.79 -18.31 1.60
CA LEU A 59 4.16 -18.50 2.92
C LEU A 59 3.04 -19.56 2.90
N GLY A 60 2.76 -20.20 1.76
CA GLY A 60 1.73 -21.22 1.61
C GLY A 60 0.43 -20.71 0.97
N GLY A 61 0.40 -19.47 0.51
CA GLY A 61 -0.74 -18.89 -0.18
C GLY A 61 -0.98 -19.49 -1.56
N TYR A 62 -2.25 -19.51 -1.98
CA TYR A 62 -2.69 -19.90 -3.32
C TYR A 62 -3.91 -19.07 -3.74
N SER A 63 -4.36 -19.22 -4.98
CA SER A 63 -5.36 -18.33 -5.61
C SER A 63 -6.64 -18.14 -4.79
N LEU A 64 -7.15 -19.18 -4.12
CA LEU A 64 -8.33 -19.06 -3.27
C LEU A 64 -8.05 -18.27 -2.00
N LEU A 65 -6.90 -18.49 -1.34
CA LEU A 65 -6.49 -17.70 -0.17
C LEU A 65 -6.20 -16.26 -0.54
N ALA A 66 -5.58 -16.02 -1.71
CA ALA A 66 -5.36 -14.68 -2.23
C ALA A 66 -6.68 -13.91 -2.38
N LEU A 67 -7.68 -14.53 -3.00
CA LEU A 67 -9.01 -13.93 -3.16
C LEU A 67 -9.69 -13.68 -1.80
N GLN A 68 -9.58 -14.61 -0.85
CA GLN A 68 -10.10 -14.44 0.51
C GLN A 68 -9.41 -13.28 1.25
N ALA A 69 -8.08 -13.17 1.16
CA ALA A 69 -7.33 -12.09 1.78
C ALA A 69 -7.72 -10.73 1.18
N ILE A 70 -7.86 -10.64 -0.13
CA ILE A 70 -8.31 -9.42 -0.81
C ILE A 70 -9.74 -9.06 -0.40
N GLY A 71 -10.67 -10.03 -0.37
CA GLY A 71 -12.03 -9.77 0.10
C GLY A 71 -12.09 -9.23 1.54
N ARG A 72 -11.25 -9.76 2.44
CA ARG A 72 -11.12 -9.24 3.82
C ARG A 72 -10.51 -7.84 3.86
N LEU A 73 -9.50 -7.57 3.03
CA LEU A 73 -8.92 -6.23 2.90
C LEU A 73 -9.97 -5.21 2.48
N LEU A 74 -10.71 -5.48 1.41
CA LEU A 74 -11.75 -4.59 0.90
C LEU A 74 -12.84 -4.34 1.96
N ALA A 75 -13.21 -5.37 2.73
CA ALA A 75 -14.15 -5.22 3.83
C ALA A 75 -13.59 -4.38 4.98
N GLU A 76 -12.31 -4.54 5.35
CA GLU A 76 -11.67 -3.74 6.41
C GLU A 76 -11.61 -2.25 6.06
N TYR A 77 -11.37 -1.91 4.79
CA TYR A 77 -11.31 -0.52 4.30
C TYR A 77 -12.67 0.06 3.89
N GLY A 78 -13.77 -0.66 4.12
CA GLY A 78 -15.12 -0.18 3.83
C GLY A 78 -15.38 0.11 2.35
N VAL A 79 -14.69 -0.60 1.44
CA VAL A 79 -14.83 -0.40 -0.01
C VAL A 79 -16.25 -0.74 -0.44
N GLY A 80 -16.93 0.22 -1.09
CA GLY A 80 -18.31 0.04 -1.55
C GLY A 80 -18.43 -1.05 -2.61
N GLU A 81 -19.56 -1.75 -2.66
CA GLU A 81 -19.79 -2.92 -3.54
C GLU A 81 -19.58 -2.63 -5.04
N ILE A 82 -19.67 -1.36 -5.47
CA ILE A 82 -19.46 -0.95 -6.86
C ILE A 82 -17.97 -0.74 -7.16
N GLU A 83 -17.20 -0.27 -6.19
CA GLU A 83 -15.76 0.04 -6.33
C GLU A 83 -14.87 -1.19 -6.08
N SER A 84 -15.42 -2.23 -5.43
CA SER A 84 -14.71 -3.44 -5.06
C SER A 84 -14.17 -4.22 -6.26
N VAL A 85 -14.89 -4.27 -7.39
CA VAL A 85 -14.50 -5.11 -8.54
C VAL A 85 -13.20 -4.62 -9.20
N GLU A 86 -13.07 -3.30 -9.42
CA GLU A 86 -11.87 -2.74 -10.04
C GLU A 86 -10.66 -2.84 -9.10
N LEU A 87 -10.87 -2.54 -7.80
CA LEU A 87 -9.81 -2.60 -6.81
C LEU A 87 -9.38 -4.03 -6.50
N GLU A 88 -10.30 -5.00 -6.48
CA GLU A 88 -9.99 -6.42 -6.34
C GLU A 88 -9.06 -6.90 -7.46
N GLY A 89 -9.38 -6.56 -8.71
CA GLY A 89 -8.54 -6.90 -9.86
C GLY A 89 -7.15 -6.27 -9.76
N ALA A 90 -7.06 -5.00 -9.33
CA ALA A 90 -5.79 -4.32 -9.13
C ALA A 90 -4.96 -4.96 -8.01
N LEU A 91 -5.58 -5.30 -6.88
CA LEU A 91 -4.92 -5.96 -5.74
C LEU A 91 -4.46 -7.37 -6.09
N LEU A 92 -5.26 -8.11 -6.88
CA LEU A 92 -4.91 -9.44 -7.34
C LEU A 92 -3.73 -9.39 -8.30
N ASN A 93 -3.77 -8.50 -9.31
CA ASN A 93 -2.64 -8.31 -10.22
C ASN A 93 -1.38 -7.89 -9.46
N ARG A 94 -1.53 -6.97 -8.49
CA ARG A 94 -0.41 -6.53 -7.65
C ARG A 94 0.18 -7.68 -6.84
N LEU A 95 -0.65 -8.57 -6.29
CA LEU A 95 -0.19 -9.72 -5.54
C LEU A 95 0.63 -10.69 -6.41
N PHE A 96 0.27 -10.89 -7.68
CA PHE A 96 1.06 -11.73 -8.58
C PHE A 96 2.36 -11.06 -9.05
N ASP A 97 2.36 -9.75 -9.27
CA ASP A 97 3.54 -9.01 -9.73
C ASP A 97 4.55 -8.71 -8.60
N ASN A 98 4.05 -8.41 -7.40
CA ASN A 98 4.84 -8.18 -6.19
C ASN A 98 4.09 -8.75 -4.98
N PRO A 99 4.33 -10.03 -4.64
CA PRO A 99 3.58 -10.79 -3.63
C PRO A 99 3.92 -10.40 -2.19
N THR A 100 4.13 -9.12 -1.91
CA THR A 100 4.53 -8.60 -0.60
C THR A 100 3.42 -7.74 0.00
N ALA A 101 3.35 -7.70 1.33
CA ALA A 101 2.35 -6.90 2.03
C ALA A 101 2.50 -5.40 1.73
N ILE A 102 3.75 -4.92 1.59
CA ILE A 102 4.03 -3.54 1.16
C ILE A 102 3.53 -3.31 -0.27
N GLY A 103 3.67 -4.29 -1.17
CA GLY A 103 3.20 -4.20 -2.54
C GLY A 103 1.69 -3.99 -2.64
N GLN A 104 0.90 -4.72 -1.84
CA GLN A 104 -0.54 -4.49 -1.76
C GLN A 104 -0.89 -3.17 -1.05
N ALA A 105 -0.15 -2.80 -0.01
CA ALA A 105 -0.35 -1.53 0.68
C ALA A 105 -0.13 -0.31 -0.22
N GLU A 106 0.88 -0.35 -1.09
CA GLU A 106 1.10 0.69 -2.11
C GLU A 106 -0.12 0.82 -3.02
N CYS A 107 -0.73 -0.30 -3.42
CA CYS A 107 -1.93 -0.30 -4.25
C CYS A 107 -3.12 0.34 -3.54
N LEU A 108 -3.34 0.00 -2.26
CA LEU A 108 -4.41 0.58 -1.44
C LEU A 108 -4.22 2.09 -1.25
N VAL A 109 -3.01 2.51 -0.87
CA VAL A 109 -2.70 3.94 -0.68
C VAL A 109 -2.83 4.72 -1.99
N ALA A 110 -2.40 4.14 -3.12
CA ALA A 110 -2.58 4.76 -4.43
C ALA A 110 -4.06 4.88 -4.84
N ALA A 111 -4.91 3.97 -4.39
CA ALA A 111 -6.36 4.00 -4.57
C ALA A 111 -7.08 4.92 -3.56
N GLY A 112 -6.36 5.54 -2.61
CA GLY A 112 -6.92 6.46 -1.62
C GLY A 112 -7.31 5.82 -0.29
N TYR A 113 -6.96 4.54 -0.07
CA TYR A 113 -7.23 3.80 1.17
C TYR A 113 -5.98 3.80 2.06
N GLY A 114 -5.85 4.86 2.86
CA GLY A 114 -4.72 5.08 3.75
C GLY A 114 -4.95 4.55 5.17
N ALA A 115 -3.97 4.80 6.04
CA ALA A 115 -4.05 4.37 7.44
C ALA A 115 -5.22 5.00 8.22
N GLY A 116 -5.80 6.11 7.76
CA GLY A 116 -6.89 6.82 8.45
C GLY A 116 -8.31 6.39 8.06
N ASP A 117 -8.45 5.54 7.03
CA ASP A 117 -9.74 5.28 6.36
C ASP A 117 -10.41 3.97 6.81
N ALA A 118 -9.92 3.34 7.88
CA ALA A 118 -10.45 2.10 8.47
C ALA A 118 -10.84 2.30 9.93
#